data_AF-A0A820IIE8-F1
#
_entry.id   AF-A0A820IIE8-F1
#
_cell.length_a   1.000
_cell.length_b   1.000
_cell.length_c   1.000
_cell.angle_alpha   90.00
_cell.angle_beta   90.00
_cell.angle_gamma   90.00
#
_symmetry.space_group_name_H-M   'P 1'
#
loop_
_entity.id
_entity.type
_entity.pdbx_description
1 polymer ?
#
loop_
_entity_poly.entity_id
_entity_poly.type
_entity_poly.pdbx_seq_one_letter_code
_entity_poly.pdbx_strand_id
1 'polypeptide(L)'
;GHPVFTECQSTLADGLAVPLIGANAYATAAPLVDKVVCVSEEYIAIAILRLVEMEKAVVEGAGATGLAAVLQGLLPELKGKKVVIPLCGGNIDTTVLGRVLERGLVADKRLLKVWLTVSDRPGSLAQMCKLFSTAGASVKDIYHERAWLKSDMFSVQIQVVLEVRDSEHAAELTRIISEAYEHVQFYNENAQ
;
A
#
# COMPACT_ATOMS: atom_id res chain seq x y z
N GLY A 1 11.09 -21.57 25.43
CA GLY A 1 11.90 -20.47 24.88
C GLY A 1 12.28 -19.52 26.00
N HIS A 2 13.02 -18.45 25.69
CA HIS A 2 13.33 -17.36 26.63
C HIS A 2 13.36 -16.02 25.87
N PRO A 3 13.16 -14.88 26.55
CA PRO A 3 13.30 -13.55 25.93
C PRO A 3 14.72 -13.31 25.39
N VAL A 4 14.82 -12.83 24.14
CA VAL A 4 16.09 -12.49 23.49
C VAL A 4 15.97 -11.08 22.91
N PHE A 5 17.05 -10.31 23.04
CA PHE A 5 17.12 -8.98 22.45
C PHE A 5 17.09 -9.06 20.93
N THR A 6 16.25 -8.23 20.30
CA THR A 6 16.13 -8.09 18.86
C THR A 6 16.17 -6.61 18.51
N GLU A 7 16.99 -6.25 17.53
CA GLU A 7 17.04 -4.87 17.06
C GLU A 7 15.74 -4.53 16.31
N CYS A 8 15.09 -3.42 16.69
CA CYS A 8 13.84 -2.98 16.07
C CYS A 8 14.11 -1.95 14.97
N GLN A 9 13.49 -2.16 13.82
CA GLN A 9 13.41 -1.17 12.76
C GLN A 9 12.14 -0.34 12.89
N SER A 10 12.09 0.80 12.21
CA SER A 10 10.85 1.59 12.12
C SER A 10 9.76 0.79 11.41
N THR A 11 8.57 0.76 12.00
CA THR A 11 7.39 0.02 11.53
C THR A 11 6.14 0.87 11.76
N LEU A 12 5.09 0.64 10.97
CA LEU A 12 3.75 1.16 11.22
C LEU A 12 3.20 0.70 12.58
N ALA A 13 3.62 -0.46 13.08
CA ALA A 13 3.28 -0.98 14.39
C ALA A 13 4.34 -0.63 15.44
N ASP A 14 4.64 0.65 15.58
CA ASP A 14 5.64 1.20 16.51
C ASP A 14 5.40 0.79 17.97
N GLY A 15 4.13 0.70 18.41
CA GLY A 15 3.76 0.18 19.73
C GLY A 15 4.17 -1.28 19.99
N LEU A 16 4.50 -2.05 18.94
CA LEU A 16 5.03 -3.41 19.03
C LEU A 16 6.56 -3.47 18.82
N ALA A 17 7.21 -2.36 18.48
CA ALA A 17 8.66 -2.28 18.25
C ALA A 17 9.45 -2.29 19.57
N VAL A 18 9.30 -3.38 20.33
CA VAL A 18 9.92 -3.58 21.64
C VAL A 18 11.10 -4.54 21.50
N PRO A 19 12.35 -4.09 21.75
CA PRO A 19 13.54 -4.89 21.45
C PRO A 19 13.73 -6.09 22.37
N LEU A 20 13.13 -6.07 23.56
CA LEU A 20 13.13 -7.20 24.48
C LEU A 20 11.78 -7.29 25.19
N ILE A 21 11.07 -8.39 25.01
CA ILE A 21 9.81 -8.65 25.71
C ILE A 21 10.04 -8.71 27.23
N GLY A 22 9.14 -8.10 27.99
CA GLY A 22 9.19 -8.13 29.46
C GLY A 22 9.06 -9.54 30.02
N ALA A 23 9.91 -9.90 30.99
CA ALA A 23 9.98 -11.25 31.55
C ALA A 23 8.63 -11.75 32.11
N ASN A 24 7.89 -10.90 32.83
CA ASN A 24 6.58 -11.26 33.38
C ASN A 24 5.52 -11.44 32.29
N ALA A 25 5.52 -10.60 31.26
CA ALA A 25 4.60 -10.71 30.13
C ALA A 25 4.86 -12.01 29.35
N TYR A 26 6.13 -12.33 29.08
CA TYR A 26 6.50 -13.59 28.44
C TYR A 26 6.08 -14.81 29.28
N ALA A 27 6.43 -14.82 30.58
CA ALA A 27 6.09 -15.93 31.46
C ALA A 27 4.57 -16.16 31.56
N THR A 28 3.78 -15.10 31.50
CA THR A 28 2.30 -15.16 31.55
C THR A 28 1.71 -15.63 30.22
N ALA A 29 2.16 -15.08 29.09
CA ALA A 29 1.54 -15.31 27.79
C ALA A 29 2.03 -16.59 27.12
N ALA A 30 3.31 -16.96 27.25
CA ALA A 30 3.90 -18.06 26.49
C ALA A 30 3.17 -19.42 26.65
N PRO A 31 2.65 -19.81 27.83
CA PRO A 31 1.89 -21.05 27.98
C PRO A 31 0.48 -21.00 27.37
N LEU A 32 -0.05 -19.81 27.10
CA LEU A 32 -1.43 -19.57 26.63
C LEU A 32 -1.51 -19.27 25.13
N VAL A 33 -0.38 -18.95 24.50
CA VAL A 33 -0.32 -18.58 23.07
C VAL A 33 -0.07 -19.83 22.24
N ASP A 34 -1.03 -20.19 21.40
CA ASP A 34 -0.92 -21.33 20.49
C ASP A 34 0.03 -21.04 19.31
N LYS A 35 0.03 -19.81 18.81
CA LYS A 35 0.74 -19.41 17.60
C LYS A 35 1.09 -17.92 17.60
N VAL A 36 2.27 -17.60 17.07
CA VAL A 36 2.73 -16.24 16.78
C VAL A 36 2.98 -16.15 15.27
N VAL A 37 2.53 -15.08 14.64
CA VAL A 37 2.72 -14.83 13.21
C VAL A 37 3.30 -13.43 13.00
N CYS A 38 4.11 -13.26 11.97
CA CYS A 38 4.66 -11.97 11.56
C CYS A 38 3.88 -11.46 10.34
N VAL A 39 3.45 -10.20 10.41
CA VAL A 39 2.70 -9.53 9.33
C VAL A 39 3.60 -8.52 8.61
N SER A 40 3.35 -8.26 7.33
CA SER A 40 4.11 -7.23 6.59
C SER A 40 3.50 -5.83 6.78
N GLU A 41 4.34 -4.81 6.59
CA GLU A 41 3.93 -3.40 6.62
C GLU A 41 2.78 -3.09 5.66
N GLU A 42 2.80 -3.69 4.45
CA GLU A 42 1.74 -3.58 3.45
C GLU A 42 0.39 -4.03 4.01
N TYR A 43 0.34 -5.20 4.66
CA TYR A 43 -0.91 -5.72 5.23
C TYR A 43 -1.35 -4.95 6.48
N ILE A 44 -0.43 -4.35 7.24
CA ILE A 44 -0.80 -3.41 8.31
C ILE A 44 -1.49 -2.18 7.71
N ALA A 45 -0.96 -1.61 6.62
CA ALA A 45 -1.56 -0.47 5.94
C ALA A 45 -2.93 -0.82 5.33
N ILE A 46 -3.06 -1.99 4.70
CA ILE A 46 -4.35 -2.49 4.18
C ILE A 46 -5.35 -2.69 5.34
N ALA A 47 -4.92 -3.24 6.47
CA ALA A 47 -5.80 -3.43 7.63
C ALA A 47 -6.35 -2.11 8.17
N ILE A 48 -5.49 -1.11 8.34
CA ILE A 48 -5.91 0.25 8.74
C ILE A 48 -6.88 0.84 7.72
N LEU A 49 -6.55 0.74 6.41
CA LEU A 49 -7.43 1.20 5.33
C LEU A 49 -8.82 0.56 5.45
N ARG A 50 -8.90 -0.77 5.61
CA ARG A 50 -10.17 -1.48 5.73
C ARG A 50 -10.95 -1.13 6.99
N LEU A 51 -10.29 -0.94 8.13
CA LEU A 51 -10.94 -0.49 9.37
C LEU A 51 -11.58 0.90 9.19
N VAL A 52 -10.90 1.81 8.50
CA VAL A 52 -11.46 3.13 8.18
C VAL A 52 -12.59 3.04 7.15
N GLU A 53 -12.43 2.26 6.09
CA GLU A 53 -13.42 2.15 5.02
C GLU A 53 -14.70 1.44 5.45
N MET A 54 -14.57 0.32 6.17
CA MET A 54 -15.68 -0.59 6.48
C MET A 54 -16.27 -0.31 7.85
N GLU A 55 -15.42 -0.17 8.87
CA GLU A 55 -15.85 -0.06 10.28
C GLU A 55 -15.88 1.39 10.77
N LYS A 56 -15.37 2.34 9.98
CA LYS A 56 -15.19 3.75 10.37
C LYS A 56 -14.35 3.91 11.64
N ALA A 57 -13.47 2.95 11.90
CA ALA A 57 -12.61 2.92 13.07
C ALA A 57 -11.21 3.46 12.72
N VAL A 58 -10.73 4.40 13.51
CA VAL A 58 -9.35 4.89 13.43
C VAL A 58 -8.51 4.08 14.43
N VAL A 59 -7.55 3.33 13.91
CA VAL A 59 -6.74 2.36 14.66
C VAL A 59 -5.27 2.57 14.29
N GLU A 60 -4.37 2.48 15.27
CA GLU A 60 -2.93 2.55 15.03
C GLU A 60 -2.38 1.22 14.48
N GLY A 61 -1.13 1.21 13.98
CA GLY A 61 -0.57 0.02 13.34
C GLY A 61 -0.51 -1.21 14.24
N ALA A 62 -0.14 -1.03 15.53
CA ALA A 62 -0.12 -2.10 16.52
C ALA A 62 -1.49 -2.76 16.66
N GLY A 63 -2.55 -1.94 16.81
CA GLY A 63 -3.93 -2.41 16.94
C GLY A 63 -4.52 -3.04 15.67
N ALA A 64 -3.97 -2.72 14.49
CA ALA A 64 -4.42 -3.28 13.22
C ALA A 64 -3.75 -4.64 12.86
N THR A 65 -2.66 -5.02 13.54
CA THR A 65 -1.87 -6.23 13.20
C THR A 65 -2.67 -7.53 13.22
N GLY A 66 -3.66 -7.66 14.12
CA GLY A 66 -4.52 -8.83 14.16
C GLY A 66 -5.37 -9.00 12.90
N LEU A 67 -5.92 -7.90 12.37
CA LEU A 67 -6.65 -7.91 11.11
C LEU A 67 -5.69 -8.12 9.92
N ALA A 68 -4.50 -7.50 9.96
CA ALA A 68 -3.47 -7.70 8.95
C ALA A 68 -3.11 -9.18 8.78
N ALA A 69 -2.96 -9.93 9.88
CA ALA A 69 -2.66 -11.36 9.84
C ALA A 69 -3.75 -12.19 9.15
N VAL A 70 -5.02 -11.82 9.35
CA VAL A 70 -6.17 -12.46 8.71
C VAL A 70 -6.21 -12.13 7.21
N LEU A 71 -6.04 -10.85 6.85
CA LEU A 71 -6.05 -10.40 5.46
C LEU A 71 -4.88 -10.98 4.66
N GLN A 72 -3.71 -11.13 5.27
CA GLN A 72 -2.54 -11.76 4.68
C GLN A 72 -2.67 -13.29 4.54
N GLY A 73 -3.70 -13.89 5.13
CA GLY A 73 -3.95 -15.32 5.03
C GLY A 73 -3.01 -16.19 5.88
N LEU A 74 -2.42 -15.65 6.94
CA LEU A 74 -1.45 -16.36 7.80
C LEU A 74 -2.11 -17.36 8.77
N LEU A 75 -3.44 -17.32 8.86
CA LEU A 75 -4.26 -18.09 9.80
C LEU A 75 -5.37 -18.87 9.07
N PRO A 76 -5.05 -19.73 8.08
CA PRO A 76 -6.05 -20.49 7.31
C PRO A 76 -6.94 -21.38 8.20
N GLU A 77 -6.42 -21.83 9.35
CA GLU A 77 -7.15 -22.61 10.36
C GLU A 77 -8.34 -21.87 11.01
N LEU A 78 -8.43 -20.55 10.83
CA LEU A 78 -9.54 -19.73 11.33
C LEU A 78 -10.68 -19.58 10.33
N LYS A 79 -10.52 -20.05 9.08
CA LYS A 79 -11.55 -19.92 8.04
C LYS A 79 -12.87 -20.57 8.48
N GLY A 80 -13.96 -19.80 8.39
CA GLY A 80 -15.30 -20.25 8.77
C GLY A 80 -15.58 -20.24 10.28
N LYS A 81 -14.62 -19.84 11.11
CA LYS A 81 -14.80 -19.69 12.57
C LYS A 81 -15.26 -18.27 12.91
N LYS A 82 -15.85 -18.11 14.09
CA LYS A 82 -16.07 -16.79 14.70
C LYS A 82 -14.77 -16.35 15.35
N VAL A 83 -14.21 -15.24 14.88
CA VAL A 83 -12.92 -14.70 15.34
C VAL A 83 -13.16 -13.34 15.97
N VAL A 84 -12.51 -13.07 17.09
CA VAL A 84 -12.49 -11.74 17.73
C VAL A 84 -11.07 -11.19 17.60
N ILE A 85 -10.96 -9.96 17.11
CA ILE A 85 -9.69 -9.24 16.97
C ILE A 85 -9.75 -8.02 17.90
N PRO A 86 -8.93 -7.96 18.95
CA PRO A 86 -8.85 -6.78 19.81
C PRO A 86 -8.22 -5.62 19.04
N LEU A 87 -8.94 -4.49 18.94
CA LEU A 87 -8.40 -3.23 18.44
C LEU A 87 -7.85 -2.44 19.63
N CYS A 88 -6.58 -2.66 19.96
CA CYS A 88 -6.01 -2.25 21.25
C CYS A 88 -5.56 -0.78 21.34
N GLY A 89 -5.54 -0.02 20.23
CA GLY A 89 -5.07 1.35 20.23
C GLY A 89 -5.51 2.15 19.01
N GLY A 90 -5.70 3.46 19.20
CA GLY A 90 -6.13 4.41 18.17
C GLY A 90 -5.33 5.71 18.22
N ASN A 91 -4.15 5.69 18.83
CA ASN A 91 -3.33 6.89 19.02
C ASN A 91 -2.45 7.14 17.78
N ILE A 92 -3.12 7.39 16.65
CA ILE A 92 -2.47 7.68 15.37
C ILE A 92 -2.67 9.16 15.01
N ASP A 93 -1.56 9.86 14.77
CA ASP A 93 -1.60 11.24 14.28
C ASP A 93 -2.24 11.31 12.88
N THR A 94 -2.98 12.38 12.60
CA THR A 94 -3.72 12.53 11.33
C THR A 94 -2.81 12.56 10.10
N THR A 95 -1.59 13.08 10.23
CA THR A 95 -0.58 13.10 9.15
C THR A 95 -0.01 11.70 8.93
N VAL A 96 0.17 10.93 10.00
CA VAL A 96 0.56 9.51 9.89
C VAL A 96 -0.58 8.74 9.23
N LEU A 97 -1.80 8.87 9.72
CA LEU A 97 -2.98 8.22 9.16
C LEU A 97 -3.13 8.48 7.66
N GLY A 98 -3.02 9.74 7.22
CA GLY A 98 -3.08 10.08 5.80
C GLY A 98 -2.05 9.32 4.95
N ARG A 99 -0.78 9.30 5.39
CA ARG A 99 0.28 8.55 4.70
C ARG A 99 0.05 7.04 4.71
N VAL A 100 -0.51 6.50 5.80
CA VAL A 100 -0.84 5.07 5.87
C VAL A 100 -1.97 4.71 4.92
N LEU A 101 -3.00 5.56 4.81
CA LEU A 101 -4.10 5.35 3.86
C LEU A 101 -3.60 5.36 2.42
N GLU A 102 -2.71 6.29 2.06
CA GLU A 102 -2.06 6.30 0.74
C GLU A 102 -1.26 5.02 0.47
N ARG A 103 -0.43 4.58 1.42
CA ARG A 103 0.31 3.31 1.32
C ARG A 103 -0.63 2.10 1.23
N GLY A 104 -1.73 2.13 1.97
CA GLY A 104 -2.76 1.10 1.93
C GLY A 104 -3.42 1.03 0.55
N LEU A 105 -3.71 2.16 -0.09
CA LEU A 105 -4.25 2.20 -1.45
C LEU A 105 -3.25 1.68 -2.50
N VAL A 106 -1.95 1.93 -2.32
CA VAL A 106 -0.90 1.34 -3.18
C VAL A 106 -0.86 -0.18 -3.01
N ALA A 107 -0.77 -0.67 -1.77
CA ALA A 107 -0.73 -2.10 -1.46
C ALA A 107 -2.01 -2.84 -1.89
N ASP A 108 -3.16 -2.16 -1.83
CA ASP A 108 -4.46 -2.64 -2.32
C ASP A 108 -4.63 -2.51 -3.85
N LYS A 109 -3.58 -2.10 -4.57
CA LYS A 109 -3.54 -1.93 -6.04
C LYS A 109 -4.60 -0.95 -6.57
N ARG A 110 -4.94 0.06 -5.78
CA ARG A 110 -5.89 1.14 -6.12
C ARG A 110 -5.20 2.44 -6.52
N LEU A 111 -3.88 2.50 -6.40
CA LEU A 111 -3.05 3.56 -6.97
C LEU A 111 -2.01 2.94 -7.92
N LEU A 112 -1.91 3.50 -9.12
CA LEU A 112 -0.94 3.12 -10.15
C LEU A 112 -0.02 4.29 -10.43
N LYS A 113 1.29 4.05 -10.39
CA LYS A 113 2.30 5.02 -10.80
C LYS A 113 2.95 4.56 -12.10
N VAL A 114 2.92 5.41 -13.11
CA VAL A 114 3.44 5.10 -14.44
C VAL A 114 4.27 6.25 -14.99
N TRP A 115 5.39 5.89 -15.61
CA TRP A 115 6.16 6.76 -16.47
C TRP A 115 5.84 6.43 -17.92
N LEU A 116 5.52 7.45 -18.71
CA LEU A 116 5.24 7.28 -20.12
C LEU A 116 5.77 8.46 -20.93
N THR A 117 6.19 8.20 -22.17
CA THR A 117 6.62 9.25 -23.09
C THR A 117 5.47 9.65 -24.02
N VAL A 118 5.16 10.94 -24.08
CA VAL A 118 4.20 11.49 -25.05
C VAL A 118 4.87 12.47 -26.01
N SER A 119 4.25 12.69 -27.16
CA SER A 119 4.64 13.76 -28.08
C SER A 119 4.50 15.13 -27.41
N ASP A 120 5.49 16.01 -27.59
CA ASP A 120 5.47 17.39 -27.12
C ASP A 120 4.77 18.32 -28.13
N ARG A 121 3.64 17.85 -28.68
CA ARG A 121 2.76 18.64 -29.56
C ARG A 121 1.51 19.09 -28.81
N PRO A 122 0.95 20.26 -29.13
CA PRO A 122 -0.31 20.71 -28.57
C PRO A 122 -1.40 19.62 -28.66
N GLY A 123 -2.07 19.35 -27.53
CA GLY A 123 -3.14 18.38 -27.43
C GLY A 123 -2.73 16.97 -26.99
N SER A 124 -1.44 16.60 -27.02
CA SER A 124 -1.00 15.25 -26.66
C SER A 124 -1.31 14.90 -25.19
N LEU A 125 -1.07 15.85 -24.29
CA LEU A 125 -1.44 15.70 -22.88
C LEU A 125 -2.96 15.57 -22.69
N ALA A 126 -3.75 16.33 -23.45
CA ALA A 126 -5.21 16.26 -23.39
C ALA A 126 -5.73 14.89 -23.87
N GLN A 127 -5.13 14.32 -24.92
CA GLN A 127 -5.44 12.98 -25.41
C GLN A 127 -5.11 11.90 -24.37
N MET A 128 -3.97 12.02 -23.69
CA MET A 128 -3.59 11.12 -22.60
C MET A 128 -4.61 11.18 -21.44
N CYS A 129 -4.92 12.37 -20.93
CA CYS A 129 -5.93 12.53 -19.88
C CYS A 129 -7.31 12.03 -20.34
N LYS A 130 -7.65 12.18 -21.63
CA LYS A 130 -8.88 11.65 -22.20
C LYS A 130 -8.90 10.13 -22.21
N LEU A 131 -7.78 9.47 -22.53
CA LEU A 131 -7.64 8.02 -22.46
C LEU A 131 -7.86 7.52 -21.03
N PHE A 132 -7.18 8.11 -20.04
CA PHE A 132 -7.33 7.72 -18.63
C PHE A 132 -8.75 7.90 -18.11
N SER A 133 -9.37 9.05 -18.38
CA SER A 133 -10.77 9.29 -17.97
C SER A 133 -11.76 8.37 -18.69
N THR A 134 -11.52 8.02 -19.95
CA THR A 134 -12.38 7.08 -20.70
C THR A 134 -12.26 5.66 -20.15
N ALA A 135 -11.08 5.26 -19.68
CA ALA A 135 -10.88 4.01 -18.97
C ALA A 135 -11.45 4.04 -17.53
N GLY A 136 -11.88 5.19 -17.02
CA GLY A 136 -12.47 5.34 -15.69
C GLY A 136 -11.45 5.59 -14.58
N ALA A 137 -10.22 5.96 -14.91
CA ALA A 137 -9.18 6.31 -13.95
C ALA A 137 -9.15 7.82 -13.66
N SER A 138 -8.75 8.17 -12.44
CA SER A 138 -8.58 9.57 -12.01
C SER A 138 -7.11 9.93 -11.87
N VAL A 139 -6.69 11.07 -12.39
CA VAL A 139 -5.30 11.55 -12.24
C VAL A 139 -5.16 12.23 -10.88
N LYS A 140 -4.32 11.65 -10.01
CA LYS A 140 -3.99 12.22 -8.68
C LYS A 140 -2.83 13.18 -8.73
N ASP A 141 -1.82 12.83 -9.49
CA ASP A 141 -0.60 13.61 -9.62
C ASP A 141 -0.03 13.44 -11.02
N ILE A 142 0.59 14.51 -11.51
CA ILE A 142 1.22 14.56 -12.82
C ILE A 142 2.47 15.42 -12.75
N TYR A 143 3.58 14.84 -13.21
CA TYR A 143 4.86 15.52 -13.34
C TYR A 143 5.40 15.31 -14.74
N HIS A 144 5.90 16.38 -15.37
CA HIS A 144 6.47 16.33 -16.70
C HIS A 144 7.94 16.75 -16.67
N GLU A 145 8.79 16.02 -17.36
CA GLU A 145 10.22 16.29 -17.49
C GLU A 145 10.62 16.41 -18.96
N ARG A 146 11.38 17.46 -19.27
CA ARG A 146 11.82 17.83 -20.61
C ARG A 146 13.36 17.88 -20.72
N ALA A 147 14.04 18.26 -19.65
CA ALA A 147 15.46 18.63 -19.70
C ALA A 147 16.42 17.43 -19.83
N TRP A 148 15.98 16.23 -19.47
CA TRP A 148 16.84 15.03 -19.39
C TRP A 148 16.55 13.97 -20.46
N LEU A 149 15.70 14.26 -21.46
CA LEU A 149 15.44 13.36 -22.58
C LEU A 149 16.59 13.40 -23.59
N LYS A 150 17.41 12.35 -23.58
CA LYS A 150 18.60 12.24 -24.45
C LYS A 150 18.29 11.87 -25.90
N SER A 151 17.06 11.43 -26.21
CA SER A 151 16.75 10.72 -27.47
C SER A 151 15.84 11.47 -28.44
N ASP A 152 15.01 12.42 -28.01
CA ASP A 152 14.06 13.13 -28.89
C ASP A 152 13.65 14.51 -28.36
N MET A 153 13.88 15.57 -29.15
CA MET A 153 13.52 16.96 -28.83
C MET A 153 12.02 17.22 -28.85
N PHE A 154 11.20 16.34 -29.44
CA PHE A 154 9.76 16.50 -29.58
C PHE A 154 8.96 15.54 -28.70
N SER A 155 9.58 15.06 -27.63
CA SER A 155 8.97 14.16 -26.65
C SER A 155 9.04 14.76 -25.25
N VAL A 156 8.10 14.39 -24.39
CA VAL A 156 8.10 14.74 -22.98
C VAL A 156 7.80 13.49 -22.16
N GLN A 157 8.58 13.28 -21.10
CA GLN A 157 8.39 12.18 -20.18
C GLN A 157 7.41 12.62 -19.11
N ILE A 158 6.37 11.83 -18.88
CA ILE A 158 5.32 12.12 -17.92
C ILE A 158 5.32 11.02 -16.87
N GLN A 159 5.49 11.41 -15.61
CA GLN A 159 5.12 10.59 -14.47
C GLN A 159 3.67 10.92 -14.11
N VAL A 160 2.83 9.91 -13.99
CA VAL A 160 1.43 10.06 -13.60
C VAL A 160 1.11 9.07 -12.48
N VAL A 161 0.33 9.55 -11.50
CA VAL A 161 -0.30 8.71 -10.48
C VAL A 161 -1.80 8.66 -10.76
N LEU A 162 -2.31 7.45 -10.96
CA LEU A 162 -3.70 7.16 -11.30
C LEU A 162 -4.38 6.46 -10.14
N GLU A 163 -5.55 6.94 -9.75
CA GLU A 163 -6.46 6.21 -8.87
C GLU A 163 -7.37 5.32 -9.72
N VAL A 164 -7.47 4.06 -9.33
CA VAL A 164 -8.31 3.03 -9.94
C VAL A 164 -9.23 2.40 -8.90
N ARG A 165 -10.24 1.67 -9.37
CA ARG A 165 -11.29 1.11 -8.50
C ARG A 165 -10.76 -0.04 -7.66
N ASP A 166 -10.04 -0.94 -8.31
CA ASP A 166 -9.58 -2.21 -7.77
C ASP A 166 -8.43 -2.76 -8.64
N SER A 167 -7.89 -3.90 -8.22
CA SER A 167 -6.78 -4.56 -8.92
C SER A 167 -7.12 -5.04 -10.34
N GLU A 168 -8.38 -5.32 -10.65
CA GLU A 168 -8.78 -5.78 -11.99
C GLU A 168 -8.80 -4.60 -12.96
N HIS A 169 -9.39 -3.48 -12.55
CA HIS A 169 -9.33 -2.22 -13.27
C HIS A 169 -7.87 -1.72 -13.41
N ALA A 170 -7.04 -1.91 -12.38
CA ALA A 170 -5.61 -1.61 -12.47
C ALA A 170 -4.93 -2.38 -13.61
N ALA A 171 -5.15 -3.69 -13.68
CA ALA A 171 -4.60 -4.54 -14.72
C ALA A 171 -5.13 -4.19 -16.12
N GLU A 172 -6.43 -3.86 -16.23
CA GLU A 172 -7.03 -3.38 -17.46
C GLU A 172 -6.34 -2.10 -17.96
N LEU A 173 -6.21 -1.10 -17.09
CA LEU A 173 -5.60 0.18 -17.42
C LEU A 173 -4.12 0.02 -17.81
N THR A 174 -3.37 -0.84 -17.12
CA THR A 174 -1.99 -1.18 -17.50
C THR A 174 -1.91 -1.68 -18.95
N ARG A 175 -2.81 -2.56 -19.39
CA ARG A 175 -2.85 -3.04 -20.78
C ARG A 175 -3.15 -1.90 -21.75
N ILE A 176 -4.19 -1.11 -21.49
CA ILE A 176 -4.59 0.01 -22.35
C ILE A 176 -3.42 0.99 -22.55
N ILE A 177 -2.70 1.32 -21.47
CA ILE A 177 -1.56 2.24 -21.53
C ILE A 177 -0.40 1.62 -22.33
N SER A 178 -0.08 0.34 -22.11
CA SER A 178 0.98 -0.35 -22.85
C SER A 178 0.69 -0.52 -24.34
N GLU A 179 -0.59 -0.57 -24.74
CA GLU A 179 -1.00 -0.60 -26.14
C GLU A 179 -0.97 0.79 -26.79
N ALA A 180 -1.23 1.85 -26.01
CA ALA A 180 -1.33 3.22 -26.51
C ALA A 180 0.01 3.98 -26.59
N TYR A 181 1.02 3.56 -25.82
CA TYR A 181 2.31 4.26 -25.71
C TYR A 181 3.48 3.28 -25.82
N GLU A 182 4.51 3.66 -26.59
CA GLU A 182 5.67 2.79 -26.86
C GLU A 182 6.64 2.65 -25.67
N HIS A 183 6.85 3.75 -24.95
CA HIS A 183 7.77 3.80 -23.81
C HIS A 183 6.99 3.98 -22.52
N VAL A 184 6.70 2.86 -21.85
CA VAL A 184 5.93 2.82 -20.61
C VAL A 184 6.70 2.03 -19.57
N GLN A 185 6.82 2.61 -18.37
CA GLN A 185 7.38 1.95 -17.20
C GLN A 185 6.43 2.13 -16.03
N PHE A 186 5.79 1.05 -15.62
CA PHE A 186 5.03 1.03 -14.37
C PHE A 186 5.99 0.91 -13.19
N TYR A 187 5.65 1.58 -12.11
CA TYR A 187 6.33 1.37 -10.84
C TYR A 187 6.04 -0.06 -10.37
N ASN A 188 7.09 -0.90 -10.33
CA ASN A 188 7.06 -2.21 -9.69
C ASN A 188 7.81 -2.09 -8.36
N GLU A 189 7.19 -2.50 -7.26
CA GLU A 189 7.80 -2.55 -5.92
C GLU A 189 9.05 -3.47 -5.85
N ASN A 190 9.31 -4.26 -6.90
CA ASN A 190 10.49 -5.14 -7.03
C ASN A 190 11.72 -4.50 -7.70
N ALA A 191 11.70 -3.21 -8.02
CA ALA A 191 12.92 -2.50 -8.39
C ALA A 191 13.71 -2.14 -7.11
N GLN A 192 14.59 -3.05 -6.71
CA GLN A 192 15.59 -2.85 -5.64
C GLN A 192 16.44 -1.60 -5.88
#